data_AF-A0A958R7P1-F1
#
_entry.id   AF-A0A958R7P1-F1
#
_cell.length_a   1.000
_cell.length_b   1.000
_cell.length_c   1.000
_cell.angle_alpha   90.00
_cell.angle_beta   90.00
_cell.angle_gamma   90.00
#
_symmetry.space_group_name_H-M   'P 1'
#
loop_
_entity.id
_entity.type
_entity.pdbx_description
1 polymer ?
#
loop_
_entity_poly.entity_id
_entity_poly.type
_entity_poly.pdbx_seq_one_letter_code
_entity_poly.pdbx_strand_id
1 'polypeptide(L)' 'MDTHYRKILWMALVLFSVYVGTAQERVSKNVEKTFPLTNAGELQLENKYGNVTLKGWEQNKVVVNITVTVNHR' A
#
# COMPACT_ATOMS: atom_id res chain seq x y z
N MET A 1 5.95 32.93 38.96
CA MET A 1 6.39 31.68 38.29
C MET A 1 5.75 31.51 36.90
N ASP A 2 5.14 32.56 36.36
CA ASP A 2 4.09 32.46 35.33
C ASP A 2 4.64 32.67 33.91
N THR A 3 5.70 33.48 33.77
CA THR A 3 6.32 33.79 32.47
C THR A 3 7.14 32.62 31.91
N HIS A 4 7.79 31.84 32.78
CA HIS A 4 8.59 30.68 32.37
C HIS A 4 7.69 29.52 31.93
N TYR A 5 6.61 29.27 32.66
CA TYR A 5 5.62 28.25 32.31
C TYR A 5 4.96 28.55 30.96
N ARG A 6 4.59 29.81 30.71
CA ARG A 6 4.06 30.25 29.42
C ARG A 6 5.02 29.95 28.26
N LYS A 7 6.32 30.23 28.41
CA LYS A 7 7.33 29.95 27.38
C LYS A 7 7.52 28.45 27.13
N ILE A 8 7.51 27.63 28.19
CA ILE A 8 7.58 26.17 28.07
C ILE A 8 6.36 25.63 27.32
N LEU A 9 5.18 26.19 27.57
CA LEU A 9 3.93 25.80 26.91
C LEU A 9 3.96 26.12 25.40
N TRP A 10 4.51 27.27 25.01
CA TRP A 10 4.72 27.61 23.60
C TRP A 10 5.76 26.69 22.92
N MET A 11 6.85 26.33 23.61
CA MET A 11 7.82 25.36 23.08
C MET A 11 7.18 23.98 22.90
N ALA A 12 6.37 23.52 23.86
CA ALA A 12 5.66 22.26 23.76
C ALA A 12 4.65 22.24 22.59
N LEU A 13 3.95 23.36 22.35
CA LEU A 13 3.02 23.51 21.23
C LEU A 13 3.73 23.42 19.87
N VAL A 14 4.90 24.06 19.73
CA VAL A 14 5.71 24.01 18.51
C VAL A 14 6.30 22.61 18.29
N LEU A 15 6.71 21.93 19.36
CA LEU A 15 7.16 20.54 19.25
C LEU A 15 6.01 19.62 18.81
N PHE A 16 4.81 19.82 19.35
CA PHE A 16 3.63 19.01 19.00
C PHE A 16 3.18 19.21 17.55
N SER A 17 3.25 20.42 17.00
CA SER A 17 2.86 20.68 15.61
C SER A 17 3.76 19.99 14.58
N VAL A 18 5.04 19.79 14.89
CA VAL A 18 5.97 19.03 14.03
C VAL A 18 5.58 17.55 13.94
N TYR A 19 5.00 16.97 14.99
CA TYR A 19 4.55 15.57 14.99
C TYR A 19 3.30 15.31 14.14
N VAL A 20 2.45 16.32 13.91
CA VAL A 20 1.18 16.13 13.17
C VAL A 20 1.38 16.10 11.65
N GLY A 21 2.53 16.58 11.15
CA GLY A 21 2.79 16.76 9.71
C GLY A 21 3.20 15.53 8.90
N THR A 22 3.37 14.35 9.51
CA THR A 22 3.96 13.18 8.81
C THR A 22 2.99 12.05 8.47
N ALA A 23 1.67 12.25 8.65
CA ALA A 23 0.68 11.20 8.42
C ALA A 23 0.17 11.16 6.96
N GLN A 24 1.07 10.96 6.00
CA GLN A 24 0.66 10.61 4.64
C GLN A 24 0.61 9.09 4.52
N GLU A 25 -0.54 8.51 4.84
CA GLU A 25 -0.76 7.06 4.85
C GLU A 25 -0.69 6.52 3.42
N ARG A 26 0.32 5.69 3.13
CA ARG A 26 0.31 4.85 1.92
C ARG A 26 -0.52 3.62 2.21
N VAL A 27 -1.66 3.52 1.56
CA VAL A 27 -2.54 2.36 1.73
C VAL A 27 -2.22 1.36 0.63
N SER A 28 -1.83 0.15 1.02
CA SER A 28 -1.65 -0.96 0.10
C SER A 28 -2.66 -2.07 0.35
N LYS A 29 -3.21 -2.65 -0.71
CA LYS A 29 -4.05 -3.83 -0.67
C LYS A 29 -3.45 -4.93 -1.55
N ASN A 30 -3.24 -6.10 -0.95
CA ASN A 30 -2.88 -7.30 -1.68
C ASN A 30 -4.13 -8.12 -1.97
N VAL A 31 -4.23 -8.62 -3.20
CA VAL A 31 -5.28 -9.53 -3.63
C VAL A 31 -4.62 -10.76 -4.21
N GLU A 32 -4.94 -11.91 -3.62
CA GLU A 32 -4.52 -13.22 -4.10
C GLU A 32 -5.74 -13.98 -4.61
N LYS A 33 -5.63 -14.52 -5.82
CA LYS A 33 -6.65 -15.37 -6.44
C LYS A 33 -6.00 -16.59 -7.06
N THR A 34 -6.62 -17.74 -6.85
CA THR A 34 -6.19 -19.00 -7.45
C THR A 34 -7.33 -19.57 -8.27
N PHE A 35 -7.02 -19.99 -9.49
CA PHE A 35 -7.97 -20.62 -10.40
C PHE A 35 -7.40 -21.97 -10.86
N PRO A 36 -8.17 -23.06 -10.81
CA PRO A 36 -7.74 -24.32 -11.40
C PRO A 36 -7.62 -24.16 -12.92
N LEU A 37 -6.62 -24.82 -13.51
CA LEU A 37 -6.35 -24.79 -14.94
C LEU A 37 -6.39 -26.22 -15.47
N THR A 38 -7.12 -26.43 -16.56
CA THR A 38 -7.16 -27.71 -17.26
C THR A 38 -6.13 -27.73 -18.39
N ASN A 39 -5.86 -28.91 -18.97
CA ASN A 39 -4.87 -29.08 -20.04
C ASN A 39 -5.20 -28.30 -21.32
N ALA A 40 -6.45 -27.83 -21.49
CA ALA A 40 -6.88 -26.99 -22.60
C ALA A 40 -7.23 -25.55 -22.15
N GLY A 41 -6.85 -25.18 -20.93
CA GLY A 41 -7.13 -23.86 -20.37
C GLY A 41 -6.32 -22.77 -21.05
N GLU A 42 -6.97 -21.66 -21.35
CA GLU A 42 -6.34 -20.46 -21.89
C GLU A 42 -6.26 -19.38 -20.81
N LEU A 43 -5.15 -18.64 -20.76
CA LEU A 43 -4.99 -17.47 -19.92
C LEU A 43 -5.15 -16.21 -20.77
N GLN A 44 -6.23 -15.47 -20.53
CA GLN A 44 -6.43 -14.13 -21.08
C GLN A 44 -6.18 -13.09 -19.99
N LEU A 45 -5.28 -12.14 -20.27
CA LEU A 45 -4.88 -11.10 -19.33
C LEU A 45 -5.03 -9.72 -19.97
N GLU A 46 -5.85 -8.89 -19.36
CA GLU A 46 -5.95 -7.47 -19.68
C GLU A 46 -5.39 -6.65 -18.51
N ASN A 47 -4.46 -5.75 -18.79
CA ASN A 47 -3.91 -4.85 -17.81
C ASN A 47 -4.05 -3.40 -18.26
N LYS A 48 -4.79 -2.60 -17.49
CA LYS A 48 -4.98 -1.18 -17.75
C LYS A 48 -3.86 -0.31 -17.16
N TYR A 49 -3.27 -0.71 -16.03
CA TYR A 49 -2.29 0.11 -15.29
C TYR A 49 -1.24 -0.74 -14.56
N GLY A 50 0.00 -0.25 -14.52
CA GLY A 50 1.10 -0.90 -13.79
C GLY A 50 1.76 -2.02 -14.59
N ASN A 51 2.56 -2.84 -13.90
CA ASN A 51 3.43 -3.83 -14.53
C ASN A 51 2.88 -5.24 -14.32
N VAL A 52 2.97 -6.06 -15.37
CA VAL A 52 2.64 -7.50 -15.31
C VAL A 52 3.92 -8.29 -15.38
N THR A 53 4.04 -9.33 -14.55
CA THR A 53 5.08 -10.35 -14.68
C THR A 53 4.39 -11.72 -14.75
N LEU A 54 4.56 -12.41 -15.87
CA LEU A 54 4.06 -13.77 -16.06
C LEU A 54 5.22 -14.76 -15.89
N LYS A 55 5.02 -15.80 -15.07
CA LYS A 55 5.98 -16.89 -14.89
C LYS A 55 5.25 -18.22 -15.04
N GLY A 56 5.77 -19.06 -15.94
CA GLY A 56 5.31 -20.44 -16.09
C GLY A 56 5.85 -21.33 -14.98
N TRP A 57 5.14 -22.42 -14.71
CA TRP A 57 5.44 -23.43 -13.70
C TRP A 57 4.65 -24.72 -13.96
N GLU A 58 5.09 -25.83 -13.35
CA GLU A 58 4.50 -27.17 -13.52
C GLU A 58 3.32 -27.39 -12.54
N GLN A 59 2.27 -26.59 -12.65
CA GLN A 59 1.06 -26.73 -11.81
C GLN A 59 -0.23 -26.60 -12.63
N ASN A 60 -1.26 -27.35 -12.24
CA ASN A 60 -2.60 -27.31 -12.84
C ASN A 60 -3.47 -26.15 -12.32
N LYS A 61 -2.86 -24.99 -12.09
CA LYS A 61 -3.54 -23.79 -11.59
C LYS A 61 -2.82 -22.51 -12.00
N VAL A 62 -3.60 -21.44 -12.04
CA VAL A 62 -3.11 -20.07 -12.18
C VAL A 62 -3.23 -19.39 -10.84
N VAL A 63 -2.15 -18.76 -10.38
CA VAL A 63 -2.13 -17.91 -9.19
C VAL A 63 -1.88 -16.48 -9.63
N VAL A 64 -2.76 -15.57 -9.21
CA VAL A 64 -2.71 -14.15 -9.52
C VAL A 64 -2.51 -13.39 -8.23
N ASN A 65 -1.40 -12.66 -8.15
CA ASN A 65 -1.05 -11.78 -7.05
C ASN A 65 -1.07 -10.34 -7.53
N ILE A 66 -1.89 -9.50 -6.91
CA ILE A 66 -2.07 -8.09 -7.27
C ILE A 66 -1.78 -7.25 -6.05
N THR A 67 -0.83 -6.31 -6.18
CA THR A 67 -0.55 -5.28 -5.18
C THR A 67 -1.07 -3.95 -5.69
N VAL A 68 -2.06 -3.39 -5.00
CA VAL A 68 -2.62 -2.08 -5.29
C VAL A 68 -2.11 -1.10 -4.25
N THR A 69 -1.46 -0.02 -4.66
CA THR A 69 -0.95 1.03 -3.77
C THR A 69 -1.61 2.37 -4.08
N VAL A 70 -2.15 3.02 -3.06
CA VAL A 70 -2.75 4.35 -3.16
C VAL A 70 -1.95 5.30 -2.28
N ASN A 71 -1.49 6.38 -2.87
CA ASN A 71 -0.92 7.51 -2.13
C ASN A 71 -2.06 8.51 -1.91
N HIS A 72 -2.55 8.64 -0.68
CA HIS A 72 -3.47 9.71 -0.32
C HIS A 72 -2.69 11.03 -0.35
N ARG A 73 -3.00 11.96 -1.26
CA ARG A 73 -2.31 13.26 -1.37
C ARG A 73 -2.81 14.28 -0.36
#